data_AF-A0A5C5W019-F1
#
_entry.id   AF-A0A5C5W019-F1
#
_cell.length_a   1.000
_cell.length_b   1.000
_cell.length_c   1.000
_cell.angle_alpha   90.00
_cell.angle_beta   90.00
_cell.angle_gamma   90.00
#
_symmetry.space_group_name_H-M   'P 1'
#
loop_
_entity.id
_entity.type
_entity.pdbx_description
1 polymer ?
#
loop_
_entity_poly.entity_id
_entity_poly.type
_entity_poly.pdbx_seq_one_letter_code
_entity_poly.pdbx_strand_id
1 'polypeptide(L)'
;MLQPVNRRTWAPSGCTPVQRSWDRHDRLSVIGAVILSPTRTRVGCCFDVQRKNVKTDDAIGFLRRLRKKVRRPLIVVWDRWSVHRSAEKRILEKGWKGIEFEQLPAYCPELNPVEAMWSHAKYADLANFVPDNVEELNTAVHASLDDQAHDHRIKLSFFKTAQLRL
;
A
#
# COMPACT_ATOMS: atom_id res chain seq x y z
N MET A 1 -11.19 6.09 -8.60
CA MET A 1 -12.61 6.45 -8.61
C MET A 1 -12.91 7.02 -7.25
N LEU A 2 -13.63 8.13 -7.15
CA LEU A 2 -14.04 8.71 -5.85
C LEU A 2 -15.27 7.98 -5.27
N GLN A 3 -15.34 6.67 -5.52
CA GLN A 3 -16.42 5.83 -5.01
C GLN A 3 -16.01 5.27 -3.65
N PRO A 4 -16.89 5.38 -2.65
CA PRO A 4 -16.63 4.83 -1.32
C PRO A 4 -16.58 3.31 -1.35
N VAL A 5 -15.79 2.74 -0.44
CA VAL A 5 -15.90 1.32 -0.11
C VAL A 5 -17.02 1.17 0.92
N ASN A 6 -18.18 0.71 0.47
CA ASN A 6 -19.35 0.55 1.32
C ASN A 6 -19.16 -0.61 2.32
N ARG A 7 -19.32 -0.31 3.60
CA ARG A 7 -19.24 -1.22 4.73
C ARG A 7 -20.44 -1.04 5.64
N ARG A 8 -20.71 -2.05 6.46
CA ARG A 8 -21.81 -1.99 7.44
C ARG A 8 -21.62 -0.78 8.35
N THR A 9 -22.71 -0.03 8.54
CA THR A 9 -22.76 1.14 9.42
C THR A 9 -24.05 1.09 10.24
N TRP A 10 -24.09 1.89 11.30
CA TRP A 10 -25.27 2.04 12.14
C TRP A 10 -26.22 3.07 11.56
N ALA A 11 -27.52 2.78 11.65
CA ALA A 11 -28.60 3.70 11.33
C ALA A 11 -29.80 3.43 12.25
N PRO A 12 -30.71 4.40 12.45
CA PRO A 12 -31.96 4.15 13.15
C PRO A 12 -32.74 2.97 12.54
N SER A 13 -33.47 2.24 13.37
CA SER A 13 -34.28 1.10 12.91
C SER A 13 -35.28 1.54 11.84
N GLY A 14 -35.36 0.79 10.73
CA GLY A 14 -36.22 1.10 9.59
C GLY A 14 -35.70 2.22 8.67
N CYS A 15 -34.56 2.85 8.99
CA CYS A 15 -33.96 3.89 8.17
C CYS A 15 -32.71 3.36 7.46
N THR A 16 -32.83 3.06 6.15
CA THR A 16 -31.66 2.70 5.34
C THR A 16 -30.73 3.91 5.20
N PRO A 17 -29.44 3.80 5.59
CA PRO A 17 -28.50 4.89 5.41
C PRO A 17 -28.24 5.11 3.91
N VAL A 18 -28.34 6.36 3.47
CA VAL A 18 -28.08 6.76 2.07
C VAL A 18 -26.81 7.57 2.01
N GLN A 19 -25.86 7.10 1.19
CA GLN A 19 -24.60 7.77 0.95
C GLN A 19 -24.59 8.32 -0.47
N ARG A 20 -24.44 9.64 -0.60
CA ARG A 20 -24.32 10.31 -1.90
C ARG A 20 -22.85 10.46 -2.22
N SER A 21 -22.42 9.96 -3.38
CA SER A 21 -21.04 10.07 -3.83
C SER A 21 -20.97 10.57 -5.27
N TRP A 22 -19.86 11.22 -5.60
CA TRP A 22 -19.57 11.62 -6.97
C TRP A 22 -19.14 10.40 -7.80
N ASP A 23 -19.74 10.23 -8.98
CA ASP A 23 -19.30 9.22 -9.96
C ASP A 23 -18.22 9.78 -10.90
N ARG A 24 -17.17 10.35 -10.30
CA ARG A 24 -16.02 10.91 -11.04
C ARG A 24 -14.94 9.85 -11.23
N HIS A 25 -14.35 9.84 -12.42
CA HIS A 25 -13.24 8.93 -12.75
C HIS A 25 -11.87 9.35 -12.18
N ASP A 26 -11.84 10.35 -11.28
CA ASP A 26 -10.67 10.73 -10.51
C ASP A 26 -10.14 9.53 -9.70
N ARG A 27 -8.83 9.36 -9.65
CA ARG A 27 -8.21 8.22 -8.96
C ARG A 27 -6.88 8.61 -8.32
N LEU A 28 -6.56 7.90 -7.24
CA LEU A 28 -5.21 7.81 -6.73
C LEU A 28 -4.74 6.37 -6.87
N SER A 29 -3.47 6.19 -7.14
CA SER A 29 -2.76 4.93 -7.09
C SER A 29 -1.66 5.04 -6.05
N VAL A 30 -1.50 4.02 -5.23
CA VAL A 30 -0.50 4.02 -4.17
C VAL A 30 0.46 2.87 -4.44
N ILE A 31 1.76 3.14 -4.32
CA ILE A 31 2.79 2.11 -4.19
C ILE A 31 3.32 2.15 -2.77
N GLY A 32 3.53 1.00 -2.15
CA GLY A 32 4.01 0.93 -0.77
C GLY A 32 4.85 -0.29 -0.49
N ALA A 33 5.55 -0.25 0.63
CA ALA A 33 6.37 -1.32 1.14
C ALA A 33 6.21 -1.40 2.66
N VAL A 34 6.01 -2.63 3.14
CA VAL A 34 6.20 -3.00 4.54
C VAL A 34 7.62 -3.56 4.67
N ILE A 35 8.42 -2.97 5.54
CA ILE A 35 9.87 -3.19 5.66
C ILE A 35 10.12 -3.94 6.96
N LEU A 36 10.72 -5.12 6.88
CA LEU A 36 11.14 -5.88 8.05
C LEU A 36 12.66 -5.79 8.23
N SER A 37 13.11 -5.46 9.44
CA SER A 37 14.53 -5.54 9.76
C SER A 37 15.03 -6.99 9.77
N PRO A 38 16.31 -7.28 9.44
CA PRO A 38 16.85 -8.64 9.50
C PRO A 38 16.71 -9.33 10.86
N THR A 39 16.73 -8.59 11.96
CA THR A 39 16.51 -9.11 13.33
C THR A 39 15.03 -9.32 13.67
N ARG A 40 14.12 -9.06 12.73
CA ARG A 40 12.65 -9.18 12.84
C ARG A 40 11.99 -8.39 13.98
N THR A 41 12.72 -7.43 14.54
CA THR A 41 12.26 -6.63 15.70
C THR A 41 11.66 -5.29 15.29
N ARG A 42 11.95 -4.80 14.09
CA ARG A 42 11.47 -3.51 13.59
C ARG A 42 10.73 -3.66 12.28
N VAL A 43 9.50 -3.15 12.28
CA VAL A 43 8.67 -2.99 11.08
C VAL A 43 8.53 -1.50 10.76
N GLY A 44 8.84 -1.16 9.52
CA GLY A 44 8.60 0.16 8.94
C GLY A 44 7.62 0.09 7.77
N CYS A 45 7.03 1.23 7.42
CA CYS A 45 6.21 1.37 6.23
C CYS A 45 6.70 2.57 5.42
N CYS A 46 6.59 2.48 4.10
CA CYS A 46 6.85 3.57 3.17
C CYS A 46 5.85 3.48 2.04
N PHE A 47 5.38 4.62 1.54
CA PHE A 47 4.46 4.66 0.42
C PHE A 47 4.69 5.94 -0.39
N ASP A 48 4.22 5.93 -1.64
CA ASP A 48 4.06 7.10 -2.48
C ASP A 48 2.69 7.06 -3.14
N VAL A 49 2.03 8.23 -3.22
CA VAL A 49 0.72 8.39 -3.84
C VAL A 49 0.89 9.06 -5.21
N GLN A 50 0.16 8.56 -6.20
CA GLN A 50 0.16 9.02 -7.59
C GLN A 50 -1.26 9.33 -8.03
N ARG A 51 -1.44 10.41 -8.81
CA ARG A 51 -2.74 10.77 -9.42
C ARG A 51 -3.10 9.95 -10.66
N LYS A 52 -2.15 9.13 -11.12
CA LYS A 52 -2.29 8.25 -12.28
C LYS A 52 -1.86 6.86 -11.88
N ASN A 53 -2.18 5.87 -12.72
CA ASN A 53 -1.71 4.50 -12.53
C ASN A 53 -0.18 4.50 -12.41
N VAL A 54 0.33 3.78 -11.41
CA VAL A 54 1.76 3.59 -11.19
C VAL A 54 2.37 2.91 -12.42
N LYS A 55 3.49 3.45 -12.91
CA LYS A 55 4.27 2.91 -14.03
C LYS A 55 5.61 2.39 -13.55
N THR A 56 6.34 1.72 -14.44
CA THR A 56 7.69 1.19 -14.18
C THR A 56 8.63 2.24 -13.58
N ASP A 57 8.65 3.46 -14.13
CA ASP A 57 9.56 4.50 -13.65
C ASP A 57 9.17 5.04 -12.26
N ASP A 58 7.88 5.01 -11.92
CA ASP A 58 7.40 5.34 -10.57
C ASP A 58 7.87 4.29 -9.56
N ALA A 59 7.77 3.01 -9.92
CA ALA A 59 8.27 1.90 -9.08
C ALA A 59 9.79 1.95 -8.88
N ILE A 60 10.56 2.24 -9.95
CA ILE A 60 12.02 2.46 -9.82
C ILE A 60 12.32 3.68 -8.95
N GLY A 61 11.55 4.77 -9.12
CA GLY A 61 11.65 5.98 -8.30
C GLY A 61 11.39 5.70 -6.81
N PHE A 62 10.34 4.93 -6.51
CA PHE A 62 10.00 4.48 -5.17
C PHE A 62 11.14 3.66 -4.54
N LEU A 63 11.66 2.65 -5.25
CA LEU A 63 12.79 1.86 -4.77
C LEU A 63 14.06 2.70 -4.56
N ARG A 64 14.30 3.72 -5.39
CA ARG A 64 15.41 4.67 -5.18
C ARG A 64 15.25 5.43 -3.86
N ARG A 65 14.05 5.95 -3.57
CA ARG A 65 13.74 6.64 -2.32
C ARG A 65 13.85 5.70 -1.12
N LEU A 66 13.30 4.49 -1.25
CA LEU A 66 13.36 3.45 -0.22
C LEU A 66 14.80 3.11 0.15
N ARG A 67 15.69 2.91 -0.84
CA ARG A 67 17.12 2.68 -0.61
C ARG A 67 17.80 3.83 0.13
N LYS A 68 17.48 5.08 -0.23
CA LYS A 68 18.03 6.27 0.45
C LYS A 68 17.57 6.37 1.91
N LYS A 69 16.35 5.90 2.21
CA LYS A 69 15.78 5.88 3.57
C LYS A 69 16.34 4.73 4.42
N VAL A 70 16.38 3.51 3.89
CA VAL A 70 16.82 2.32 4.64
C VAL A 70 18.34 2.25 4.78
N ARG A 71 19.09 2.67 3.76
CA ARG A 71 20.58 2.70 3.74
C ARG A 71 21.24 1.35 4.10
N ARG A 72 20.58 0.25 3.74
CA ARG A 72 21.06 -1.14 3.90
C ARG A 72 20.72 -1.92 2.62
N PRO A 73 21.39 -3.07 2.37
CA PRO A 73 20.97 -3.98 1.32
C PRO A 73 19.49 -4.37 1.48
N LEU A 74 18.78 -4.53 0.36
CA LEU A 74 17.36 -4.83 0.34
C LEU A 74 17.10 -6.14 -0.39
N ILE A 75 16.23 -6.98 0.16
CA ILE A 75 15.53 -8.02 -0.59
C ILE A 75 14.12 -7.48 -0.82
N VAL A 76 13.78 -7.22 -2.07
CA VAL A 76 12.45 -6.72 -2.47
C VAL A 76 11.58 -7.89 -2.84
N VAL A 77 10.55 -8.14 -2.04
CA VAL A 77 9.54 -9.15 -2.29
C VAL A 77 8.28 -8.47 -2.79
N TRP A 78 7.81 -8.83 -3.98
CA TRP A 78 6.58 -8.29 -4.55
C TRP A 78 5.83 -9.31 -5.41
N ASP A 79 4.60 -8.97 -5.78
CA ASP A 79 3.79 -9.77 -6.70
C ASP A 79 4.36 -9.77 -8.13
N ARG A 80 3.69 -10.49 -9.03
CA ARG A 80 4.09 -10.62 -10.42
C ARG A 80 3.51 -9.54 -11.34
N TRP A 81 3.13 -8.37 -10.82
CA TRP A 81 2.59 -7.31 -11.66
C TRP A 81 3.60 -6.88 -12.75
N SER A 82 3.12 -6.56 -13.96
CA SER A 82 4.00 -6.30 -15.11
C SER A 82 4.93 -5.09 -14.90
N VAL A 83 4.45 -4.08 -14.17
CA VAL A 83 5.23 -2.91 -13.76
C VAL A 83 6.38 -3.30 -12.84
N HIS A 84 6.12 -4.18 -11.87
CA HIS A 84 7.14 -4.72 -10.95
C HIS A 84 8.21 -5.50 -11.73
N ARG A 85 7.82 -6.49 -12.53
CA ARG A 85 8.77 -7.27 -13.35
C ARG A 85 9.62 -6.40 -14.28
N SER A 86 9.01 -5.37 -14.88
CA SER A 86 9.71 -4.41 -15.74
C SER A 86 10.72 -3.57 -14.94
N ALA A 87 10.38 -3.17 -13.72
CA ALA A 87 11.25 -2.39 -12.86
C ALA A 87 12.43 -3.21 -12.33
N GLU A 88 12.20 -4.45 -11.89
CA GLU A 88 13.27 -5.41 -11.54
C GLU A 88 14.25 -5.58 -12.69
N LYS A 89 13.76 -5.92 -13.89
CA LYS A 89 14.62 -6.08 -15.08
C LYS A 89 15.49 -4.85 -15.33
N ARG A 90 14.88 -3.65 -15.38
CA ARG A 90 15.61 -2.39 -15.60
C ARG A 90 16.61 -2.06 -14.49
N ILE A 91 16.33 -2.45 -13.25
CA ILE A 91 17.24 -2.23 -12.11
C ILE A 91 18.45 -3.16 -12.18
N LEU A 92 18.21 -4.43 -12.50
CA LEU A 92 19.27 -5.43 -12.67
C LEU A 92 20.18 -5.09 -13.87
N GLU A 93 19.60 -4.69 -15.01
CA GLU A 93 20.36 -4.22 -16.18
C GLU A 93 21.23 -2.98 -15.88
N LYS A 94 20.78 -2.12 -14.96
CA LYS A 94 21.54 -0.95 -14.49
C LYS A 94 22.59 -1.27 -13.42
N GLY A 95 22.71 -2.53 -12.99
CA GLY A 95 23.74 -2.97 -12.04
C GLY A 95 23.61 -2.36 -10.64
N TRP A 96 22.38 -2.14 -10.15
CA TRP A 96 22.20 -1.64 -8.78
C TRP A 96 22.78 -2.63 -7.76
N LYS A 97 23.76 -2.19 -6.96
CA LYS A 97 24.38 -3.02 -5.91
C LYS A 97 23.50 -3.17 -4.68
N GLY A 98 23.54 -4.29 -3.97
CA GLY A 98 22.83 -4.46 -2.68
C GLY A 98 21.31 -4.39 -2.78
N ILE A 99 20.74 -4.86 -3.89
CA ILE A 99 19.32 -5.11 -4.04
C ILE A 99 19.13 -6.46 -4.72
N GLU A 100 18.27 -7.27 -4.14
CA GLU A 100 17.84 -8.56 -4.65
C GLU A 100 16.31 -8.53 -4.79
N PHE A 101 15.78 -9.35 -5.68
CA PHE A 101 14.35 -9.42 -5.97
C PHE A 101 13.86 -10.84 -5.80
N GLU A 102 12.72 -10.97 -5.14
CA GLU A 102 11.99 -12.22 -5.00
C GLU A 102 10.53 -12.00 -5.38
N GLN A 103 9.95 -12.98 -6.06
CA GLN A 103 8.58 -12.90 -6.54
C GLN A 103 7.68 -13.85 -5.77
N LEU A 104 6.56 -13.33 -5.29
CA LEU A 104 5.51 -14.16 -4.72
C LEU A 104 4.92 -15.10 -5.80
N PRO A 105 4.35 -16.25 -5.38
CA PRO A 105 3.52 -17.06 -6.26
C PRO A 105 2.42 -16.20 -6.91
N ALA A 106 2.03 -16.57 -8.13
CA ALA A 106 0.97 -15.86 -8.83
C ALA A 106 -0.35 -16.02 -8.07
N TYR A 107 -1.14 -14.94 -7.99
CA TYR A 107 -2.47 -14.94 -7.35
C TYR A 107 -2.47 -15.31 -5.86
N CYS A 108 -1.37 -15.06 -5.14
CA CYS A 108 -1.28 -15.25 -3.68
C CYS A 108 -1.16 -13.92 -2.92
N PRO A 109 -2.15 -13.01 -2.99
CA PRO A 109 -2.13 -11.75 -2.26
C PRO A 109 -2.08 -11.94 -0.73
N GLU A 110 -2.60 -13.06 -0.22
CA GLU A 110 -2.59 -13.42 1.19
C GLU A 110 -1.18 -13.61 1.77
N LEU A 111 -0.15 -13.76 0.92
CA LEU A 111 1.25 -13.87 1.36
C LEU A 111 1.96 -12.51 1.39
N ASN A 112 1.30 -11.44 0.96
CA ASN A 112 1.91 -10.11 0.83
C ASN A 112 1.46 -9.19 1.98
N PRO A 113 2.36 -8.83 2.94
CA PRO A 113 2.00 -7.97 4.07
C PRO A 113 1.47 -6.59 3.67
N VAL A 114 1.81 -6.09 2.47
CA VAL A 114 1.30 -4.79 2.01
C VAL A 114 -0.21 -4.82 1.76
N GLU A 115 -0.79 -5.99 1.45
CA GLU A 115 -2.24 -6.12 1.27
C GLU A 115 -3.01 -5.86 2.56
N ALA A 116 -2.41 -6.16 3.71
CA ALA A 116 -3.00 -5.83 5.01
C ALA A 116 -3.00 -4.31 5.27
N MET A 117 -1.93 -3.61 4.87
CA MET A 117 -1.85 -2.14 4.90
C MET A 117 -2.93 -1.51 4.01
N TRP A 118 -3.11 -2.02 2.79
CA TRP A 118 -4.18 -1.58 1.89
C TRP A 118 -5.57 -1.88 2.43
N SER A 119 -5.74 -3.05 3.03
CA SER A 119 -7.02 -3.47 3.60
C SER A 119 -7.39 -2.60 4.80
N HIS A 120 -6.45 -2.25 5.66
CA HIS A 120 -6.69 -1.35 6.78
C HIS A 120 -7.15 0.03 6.30
N ALA A 121 -6.41 0.63 5.37
CA ALA A 121 -6.78 1.93 4.81
C ALA A 121 -8.17 1.91 4.17
N LYS A 122 -8.50 0.89 3.36
CA LYS A 122 -9.76 0.83 2.60
C LYS A 122 -10.97 0.41 3.43
N TYR A 123 -10.79 -0.55 4.33
CA TYR A 123 -11.91 -1.23 5.00
C TYR A 123 -12.06 -0.86 6.48
N ALA A 124 -11.09 -0.15 7.07
CA ALA A 124 -11.19 0.43 8.39
C ALA A 124 -11.26 1.96 8.29
N ASP A 125 -10.15 2.63 7.96
CA ASP A 125 -10.04 4.09 8.09
C ASP A 125 -10.92 4.86 7.10
N LEU A 126 -10.95 4.42 5.84
CA LEU A 126 -11.70 5.08 4.75
C LEU A 126 -12.99 4.34 4.39
N ALA A 127 -13.46 3.44 5.27
CA ALA A 127 -14.73 2.76 5.08
C ALA A 127 -15.88 3.79 5.06
N ASN A 128 -16.77 3.69 4.07
CA ASN A 128 -17.87 4.65 3.88
C ASN A 128 -17.44 6.11 3.71
N PHE A 129 -16.15 6.42 3.49
CA PHE A 129 -15.70 7.79 3.28
C PHE A 129 -16.06 8.29 1.88
N VAL A 130 -16.77 9.42 1.78
CA VAL A 130 -17.05 10.10 0.51
C VAL A 130 -16.19 11.35 0.40
N PRO A 131 -15.12 11.32 -0.41
CA PRO A 131 -14.39 12.54 -0.73
C PRO A 131 -15.16 13.41 -1.74
N ASP A 132 -15.18 14.72 -1.52
CA ASP A 132 -15.72 15.73 -2.44
C ASP A 132 -14.84 15.87 -3.70
N ASN A 133 -13.54 15.65 -3.56
CA ASN A 133 -12.57 15.75 -4.65
C ASN A 133 -11.31 14.91 -4.39
N VAL A 134 -10.44 14.85 -5.39
CA VAL A 134 -9.20 14.07 -5.33
C VAL A 134 -8.19 14.57 -4.28
N GLU A 135 -8.20 15.85 -3.93
CA GLU A 135 -7.31 16.40 -2.88
C GLU A 135 -7.73 15.92 -1.50
N GLU A 136 -9.02 15.87 -1.24
CA GLU A 136 -9.56 15.35 0.00
C GLU A 136 -9.26 13.86 0.14
N LEU A 137 -9.47 13.08 -0.94
CA LEU A 137 -9.07 11.68 -0.97
C LEU A 137 -7.56 11.53 -0.72
N ASN A 138 -6.74 12.39 -1.34
CA ASN A 138 -5.29 12.34 -1.17
C ASN A 138 -4.90 12.59 0.29
N THR A 139 -5.50 13.60 0.92
CA THR A 139 -5.26 13.94 2.32
C THR A 139 -5.66 12.78 3.23
N ALA A 140 -6.84 12.18 3.02
CA ALA A 140 -7.32 11.06 3.82
C ALA A 140 -6.45 9.80 3.67
N VAL A 141 -6.00 9.50 2.44
CA VAL A 141 -5.07 8.38 2.18
C VAL A 141 -3.73 8.61 2.86
N HIS A 142 -3.17 9.83 2.79
CA HIS A 142 -1.94 10.16 3.48
C HIS A 142 -2.09 10.01 4.99
N ALA A 143 -3.14 10.58 5.59
CA ALA A 143 -3.40 10.46 7.02
C ALA A 143 -3.48 9.00 7.47
N SER A 144 -4.30 8.18 6.80
CA SER A 144 -4.44 6.75 7.12
C SER A 144 -3.10 5.99 7.04
N LEU A 145 -2.35 6.17 5.96
CA LEU A 145 -1.09 5.42 5.76
C LEU A 145 0.03 5.92 6.68
N ASP A 146 0.06 7.22 7.00
CA ASP A 146 1.00 7.78 7.97
C ASP A 146 0.67 7.32 9.40
N ASP A 147 -0.60 7.30 9.80
CA ASP A 147 -1.02 6.79 11.12
C ASP A 147 -0.63 5.31 11.28
N GLN A 148 -0.91 4.49 10.27
CA GLN A 148 -0.46 3.10 10.21
C GLN A 148 1.07 2.98 10.31
N ALA A 149 1.82 3.88 9.67
CA ALA A 149 3.28 3.86 9.72
C ALA A 149 3.85 4.20 11.11
N HIS A 150 3.11 4.96 11.92
CA HIS A 150 3.50 5.33 13.30
C HIS A 150 3.01 4.31 14.35
N ASP A 151 1.94 3.56 14.09
CA ASP A 151 1.43 2.54 15.03
C ASP A 151 2.21 1.21 14.92
N HIS A 152 2.95 0.86 15.99
CA HIS A 152 3.71 -0.39 16.04
C HIS A 152 2.83 -1.65 16.03
N ARG A 153 1.67 -1.64 16.70
CA ARG A 153 0.76 -2.79 16.77
C ARG A 153 0.14 -3.07 15.41
N ILE A 154 -0.29 -2.04 14.70
CA ILE A 154 -0.86 -2.17 13.35
C ILE A 154 0.21 -2.75 12.41
N LYS A 155 1.43 -2.21 12.42
CA LYS A 155 2.53 -2.72 11.57
C LYS A 155 2.85 -4.19 11.79
N LEU A 156 2.86 -4.65 13.05
CA LEU A 156 3.08 -6.06 13.35
C LEU A 156 1.93 -6.95 12.84
N SER A 157 0.70 -6.44 12.85
CA SER A 157 -0.48 -7.18 12.38
C SER A 157 -0.43 -7.52 10.88
N PHE A 158 0.32 -6.75 10.08
CA PHE A 158 0.47 -7.00 8.64
C PHE A 158 1.13 -8.34 8.35
N PHE A 159 2.18 -8.69 9.10
CA PHE A 159 2.86 -9.98 8.96
C PHE A 159 1.99 -11.13 9.46
N LYS A 160 1.27 -10.92 10.56
CA LYS A 160 0.31 -11.92 11.07
C LYS A 160 -0.79 -12.21 10.05
N THR A 161 -1.31 -11.18 9.40
CA THR A 161 -2.33 -11.31 8.34
C THR A 161 -1.78 -12.08 7.14
N ALA A 162 -0.51 -11.84 6.80
CA ALA A 162 0.20 -12.57 5.76
C ALA A 162 0.65 -13.99 6.17
N GLN A 163 0.23 -14.48 7.35
CA GLN A 163 0.60 -15.77 7.93
C GLN A 163 2.12 -15.94 8.16
N LEU A 164 2.85 -14.83 8.27
CA LEU A 164 4.29 -14.80 8.52
C LEU A 164 4.56 -14.66 10.02
N ARG A 165 5.51 -15.46 10.52
CA ARG A 165 6.00 -15.37 11.90
C ARG A 165 7.19 -14.42 11.97
N LEU A 166 7.07 -13.40 12.82
CA LEU A 166 8.16 -12.48 13.16
C LEU A 166 9.04 -13.09 14.25
#